data_AF-A0A959AGU1-F1
#
_entry.id   AF-A0A959AGU1-F1
#
_cell.length_a   1.000
_cell.length_b   1.000
_cell.length_c   1.000
_cell.angle_alpha   90.00
_cell.angle_beta   90.00
_cell.angle_gamma   90.00
#
_symmetry.space_group_name_H-M   'P 1'
#
loop_
_entity.id
_entity.type
_entity.pdbx_description
1 polymer ?
#
loop_
_entity_poly.entity_id
_entity_poly.type
_entity_poly.pdbx_seq_one_letter_code
_entity_poly.pdbx_strand_id
1 'polypeptide(L)'
;DPEIACPADITVSNDPGQCSAVVNYMSPSGMDNCPGAILVQTTGLGGGSSFPVGSTTETYQVTDAAGNTISCSFTVTVNDTQNPTIACPADFTVSNDAGQCSAVVLYEIPLGSDNCPGAATAQTGGLGSGSAFPIGATTNTFEVTDAAGNTASCSFTITVKDTQNPAIACPADIVTDNDVDQCSAVVN
;
A
#
# COMPACT_ATOMS: atom_id res chain seq x y z
N ASP A 1 4.63 -6.42 53.63
CA ASP A 1 4.87 -6.71 52.22
C ASP A 1 4.10 -5.70 51.41
N PRO A 2 4.76 -5.00 50.49
CA PRO A 2 4.11 -4.00 49.66
C PRO A 2 3.04 -4.64 48.76
N GLU A 3 1.97 -3.89 48.53
CA GLU A 3 0.89 -4.22 47.59
C GLU A 3 0.87 -3.21 46.44
N ILE A 4 0.53 -3.68 45.23
CA ILE A 4 0.38 -2.84 44.04
C ILE A 4 -0.89 -3.21 43.28
N ALA A 5 -1.66 -2.20 42.87
CA ALA A 5 -2.83 -2.37 42.02
C ALA A 5 -2.53 -1.87 40.60
N CYS A 6 -2.52 -2.78 39.62
CA CYS A 6 -2.30 -2.42 38.22
C CYS A 6 -3.59 -1.95 37.54
N PRO A 7 -3.48 -1.00 36.59
CA PRO A 7 -4.48 -0.83 35.54
C PRO A 7 -4.70 -2.13 34.75
N ALA A 8 -5.88 -2.21 34.13
CA ALA A 8 -6.11 -3.20 33.07
C ALA A 8 -5.38 -2.79 31.79
N ASP A 9 -5.25 -3.73 30.85
CA ASP A 9 -4.74 -3.44 29.51
C ASP A 9 -5.61 -2.38 28.80
N ILE A 10 -4.95 -1.52 28.03
CA ILE A 10 -5.57 -0.41 27.31
C ILE A 10 -5.41 -0.66 25.81
N THR A 11 -6.48 -0.49 25.05
CA THR A 11 -6.44 -0.55 23.59
C THR A 11 -7.07 0.70 23.01
N VAL A 12 -6.34 1.40 22.13
CA VAL A 12 -6.79 2.61 21.43
C VAL A 12 -6.40 2.55 19.95
N SER A 13 -6.96 3.45 19.14
CA SER A 13 -6.48 3.72 17.78
C SER A 13 -5.39 4.78 17.80
N ASN A 14 -4.56 4.82 16.75
CA ASN A 14 -3.63 5.91 16.50
C ASN A 14 -4.33 7.26 16.28
N ASP A 15 -3.62 8.34 16.59
CA ASP A 15 -4.07 9.71 16.36
C ASP A 15 -4.04 10.05 14.85
N PRO A 16 -4.97 10.87 14.33
CA PRO A 16 -5.02 11.23 12.92
C PRO A 16 -3.68 11.75 12.36
N GLY A 17 -3.21 11.14 11.28
CA GLY A 17 -1.94 11.46 10.62
C GLY A 17 -0.68 11.05 11.39
N GLN A 18 -0.80 10.29 12.48
CA GLN A 18 0.33 9.87 13.31
C GLN A 18 0.41 8.34 13.40
N CYS A 19 1.63 7.81 13.49
CA CYS A 19 1.88 6.41 13.82
C CYS A 19 1.95 6.15 15.33
N SER A 20 1.12 6.85 16.10
CA SER A 20 1.10 6.82 17.56
C SER A 20 -0.20 7.39 18.11
N ALA A 21 -0.49 7.13 19.39
CA ALA A 21 -1.59 7.76 20.12
C ALA A 21 -1.10 8.30 21.47
N VAL A 22 -1.58 9.47 21.88
CA VAL A 22 -1.39 9.94 23.27
C VAL A 22 -2.35 9.23 24.20
N VAL A 23 -1.82 8.40 25.11
CA VAL A 23 -2.64 7.58 26.01
C VAL A 23 -2.53 8.09 27.44
N ASN A 24 -3.66 8.58 27.98
CA ASN A 24 -3.75 9.02 29.36
C ASN A 24 -4.26 7.88 30.24
N TYR A 25 -3.49 7.51 31.26
CA TYR A 25 -3.90 6.59 32.31
C TYR A 25 -3.33 7.02 33.65
N MET A 26 -3.97 6.60 34.73
CA MET A 26 -3.47 6.85 36.08
C MET A 26 -2.35 5.87 36.41
N SER A 27 -1.23 6.37 36.93
CA SER A 27 -0.15 5.51 37.43
C SER A 27 -0.69 4.55 38.51
N PRO A 28 -0.19 3.29 38.58
CA PRO A 28 -0.56 2.35 39.63
C PRO A 28 -0.41 2.95 41.03
N SER A 29 -1.19 2.47 41.99
CA SER A 29 -0.99 2.81 43.41
C SER A 29 -0.22 1.69 44.10
N GLY A 30 0.90 2.05 44.72
CA GLY A 30 1.65 1.18 45.63
C GLY A 30 1.40 1.56 47.08
N MET A 31 1.09 0.58 47.93
CA MET A 31 0.92 0.78 49.37
C MET A 31 1.74 -0.26 50.14
N ASP A 32 2.16 0.09 51.36
CA ASP A 32 2.67 -0.87 52.33
C ASP A 32 2.06 -0.55 53.70
N ASN A 33 2.06 -1.52 54.60
CA ASN A 33 1.58 -1.32 55.97
C ASN A 33 2.52 -0.42 56.79
N CYS A 34 3.75 -0.17 56.29
CA CYS A 34 4.74 0.74 56.85
C CYS A 34 4.97 1.96 55.93
N PRO A 35 5.23 3.17 56.47
CA PRO A 35 5.62 4.31 55.66
C PRO A 35 6.96 4.11 54.95
N GLY A 36 7.15 4.75 53.79
CA GLY A 36 8.43 4.76 53.07
C GLY A 36 8.49 3.85 51.84
N ALA A 37 7.36 3.26 51.43
CA ALA A 37 7.26 2.58 50.14
C ALA A 37 7.43 3.57 48.98
N ILE A 38 8.22 3.18 47.97
CA ILE A 38 8.50 3.98 46.78
C ILE A 38 8.00 3.22 45.56
N LEU A 39 7.17 3.89 44.74
CA LEU A 39 6.73 3.40 43.44
C LEU A 39 7.63 3.97 42.34
N VAL A 40 8.12 3.11 41.47
CA VAL A 40 8.93 3.48 40.31
C VAL A 40 8.39 2.77 39.07
N GLN A 41 8.33 3.48 37.95
CA GLN A 41 8.13 2.86 36.64
C GLN A 41 9.47 2.27 36.17
N THR A 42 9.51 0.97 35.93
CA THR A 42 10.72 0.25 35.52
C THR A 42 10.80 0.05 34.01
N THR A 43 9.66 -0.02 33.32
CA THR A 43 9.58 -0.13 31.86
C THR A 43 8.34 0.59 31.33
N GLY A 44 8.42 1.07 30.09
CA GLY A 44 7.32 1.74 29.39
C GLY A 44 7.56 3.25 29.19
N LEU A 45 6.50 3.96 28.80
CA LEU A 45 6.51 5.38 28.43
C LEU A 45 5.78 6.26 29.46
N GLY A 46 4.87 5.69 30.24
CA GLY A 46 4.13 6.42 31.27
C GLY A 46 2.82 7.04 30.73
N GLY A 47 1.92 7.37 31.65
CA GLY A 47 0.63 7.97 31.30
C GLY A 47 0.79 9.38 30.74
N GLY A 48 0.05 9.69 29.67
CA GLY A 48 0.11 10.97 28.96
C GLY A 48 1.21 11.05 27.90
N SER A 49 2.01 9.98 27.74
CA SER A 49 3.01 9.86 26.67
C SER A 49 2.39 9.47 25.33
N SER A 50 3.14 9.66 24.25
CA SER A 50 2.79 9.17 22.91
C SER A 50 3.26 7.73 22.73
N PHE A 51 2.32 6.80 22.57
CA PHE A 51 2.57 5.39 22.37
C PHE A 51 2.59 5.05 20.87
N PRO A 52 3.65 4.43 20.34
CA PRO A 52 3.68 4.03 18.94
C PRO A 52 2.63 2.94 18.66
N VAL A 53 2.19 2.82 17.40
CA VAL A 53 1.39 1.67 16.94
C VAL A 53 2.09 0.36 17.31
N GLY A 54 1.30 -0.59 17.81
CA GLY A 54 1.78 -1.84 18.38
C GLY A 54 1.51 -1.93 19.88
N SER A 55 2.28 -2.76 20.56
CA SER A 55 2.11 -3.06 21.98
C SER A 55 3.29 -2.52 22.78
N THR A 56 3.00 -1.74 23.82
CA THR A 56 3.96 -1.25 24.80
C THR A 56 3.61 -1.81 26.17
N THR A 57 4.52 -2.57 26.78
CA THR A 57 4.36 -3.06 28.14
C THR A 57 4.82 -2.02 29.14
N GLU A 58 3.94 -1.67 30.07
CA GLU A 58 4.18 -0.79 31.19
C GLU A 58 4.46 -1.63 32.42
N THR A 59 5.55 -1.35 33.14
CA THR A 59 5.89 -2.08 34.38
C THR A 59 6.22 -1.10 35.48
N TYR A 60 5.64 -1.35 36.65
CA TYR A 60 5.85 -0.57 37.85
C TYR A 60 6.29 -1.50 38.98
N GLN A 61 7.19 -1.02 39.81
CA GLN A 61 7.71 -1.72 40.97
C GLN A 61 7.54 -0.85 42.21
N VAL A 62 7.04 -1.46 43.28
CA VAL A 62 7.00 -0.85 44.62
C VAL A 62 8.08 -1.50 45.45
N THR A 63 8.90 -0.69 46.11
CA THR A 63 9.92 -1.15 47.07
C THR A 63 9.60 -0.57 48.45
N ASP A 64 9.48 -1.42 49.47
CA ASP A 64 9.28 -0.96 50.85
C ASP A 64 10.60 -0.50 51.51
N ALA A 65 10.52 0.06 52.71
CA ALA A 65 11.70 0.56 53.44
C ALA A 65 12.64 -0.56 53.91
N ALA A 66 12.17 -1.81 53.98
CA ALA A 66 12.98 -2.99 54.30
C ALA A 66 13.65 -3.60 53.05
N GLY A 67 13.33 -3.10 51.85
CA GLY A 67 13.87 -3.55 50.58
C GLY A 67 13.06 -4.68 49.91
N ASN A 68 11.87 -5.02 50.42
CA ASN A 68 10.99 -5.97 49.72
C ASN A 68 10.35 -5.30 48.52
N THR A 69 10.20 -6.04 47.42
CA THR A 69 9.67 -5.50 46.17
C THR A 69 8.51 -6.31 45.63
N ILE A 70 7.52 -5.62 45.04
CA ILE A 70 6.47 -6.22 44.22
C ILE A 70 6.39 -5.47 42.89
N SER A 71 6.17 -6.19 41.79
CA SER A 71 6.04 -5.62 40.45
C SER A 71 4.71 -5.96 39.82
N CYS A 72 4.31 -5.11 38.88
CA CYS A 72 3.00 -5.09 38.28
C CYS A 72 3.14 -4.59 36.85
N SER A 73 2.45 -5.21 35.90
CA SER A 73 2.52 -4.83 34.49
C SER A 73 1.16 -4.89 33.80
N PHE A 74 0.97 -3.99 32.84
CA PHE A 74 -0.16 -3.96 31.92
C PHE A 74 0.31 -3.51 30.54
N THR A 75 -0.52 -3.68 29.54
CA THR A 75 -0.18 -3.42 28.15
C THR A 75 -0.99 -2.25 27.60
N VAL A 76 -0.33 -1.34 26.90
CA VAL A 76 -0.98 -0.34 26.05
C VAL A 76 -0.82 -0.77 24.60
N THR A 77 -1.94 -1.02 23.92
CA THR A 77 -1.99 -1.41 22.51
C THR A 77 -2.57 -0.26 21.69
N VAL A 78 -1.80 0.23 20.71
CA VAL A 78 -2.26 1.22 19.74
C VAL A 78 -2.43 0.52 18.40
N ASN A 79 -3.67 0.46 17.91
CA ASN A 79 -3.98 -0.10 16.60
C ASN A 79 -3.91 1.00 15.53
N ASP A 80 -3.30 0.70 14.39
CA ASP A 80 -3.44 1.57 13.23
C ASP A 80 -4.79 1.32 12.55
N THR A 81 -5.57 2.37 12.40
CA THR A 81 -6.92 2.32 11.81
C THR A 81 -7.08 3.29 10.66
N GLN A 82 -5.98 3.91 10.22
CA GLN A 82 -5.99 4.87 9.12
C GLN A 82 -5.65 4.14 7.82
N ASN A 83 -6.41 4.43 6.77
CA ASN A 83 -6.12 3.85 5.47
C ASN A 83 -4.91 4.56 4.85
N PRO A 84 -4.09 3.82 4.07
CA PRO A 84 -3.05 4.42 3.25
C PRO A 84 -3.63 5.34 2.17
N THR A 85 -2.75 6.10 1.54
CA THR A 85 -3.04 6.99 0.41
C THR A 85 -2.26 6.56 -0.81
N ILE A 86 -2.88 6.64 -2.00
CA ILE A 86 -2.23 6.36 -3.28
C ILE A 86 -2.84 7.25 -4.36
N ALA A 87 -2.00 7.76 -5.26
CA ALA A 87 -2.42 8.54 -6.41
C ALA A 87 -1.88 7.90 -7.70
N CYS A 88 -2.78 7.69 -8.66
CA CYS A 88 -2.42 7.16 -9.97
C CYS A 88 -2.18 8.30 -10.97
N PRO A 89 -1.40 8.06 -12.04
CA PRO A 89 -1.34 8.94 -13.20
C PRO A 89 -2.72 9.26 -13.78
N ALA A 90 -2.80 10.33 -14.56
CA ALA A 90 -3.99 10.58 -15.38
C ALA A 90 -4.07 9.60 -16.55
N ASP A 91 -5.27 9.40 -17.07
CA ASP A 91 -5.50 8.65 -18.30
C ASP A 91 -4.75 9.28 -19.48
N PHE A 92 -4.22 8.45 -20.37
CA PHE A 92 -3.52 8.94 -21.56
C PHE A 92 -3.67 8.01 -22.77
N THR A 93 -3.30 8.53 -23.94
CA THR A 93 -3.43 7.82 -25.22
C THR A 93 -2.08 7.80 -25.94
N VAL A 94 -1.77 6.68 -26.59
CA VAL A 94 -0.61 6.52 -27.47
C VAL A 94 -1.02 5.87 -28.79
N SER A 95 -0.18 5.98 -29.82
CA SER A 95 -0.33 5.23 -31.07
C SER A 95 0.27 3.83 -30.94
N ASN A 96 -0.21 2.88 -31.75
CA ASN A 96 0.45 1.59 -31.96
C ASN A 96 1.85 1.73 -32.59
N ASP A 97 2.71 0.78 -32.28
CA ASP A 97 4.05 0.64 -32.88
C ASP A 97 3.94 0.21 -34.34
N ALA A 98 4.89 0.64 -35.17
CA ALA A 98 4.89 0.36 -36.61
C ALA A 98 4.84 -1.14 -36.91
N GLY A 99 3.90 -1.55 -37.75
CA GLY A 99 3.62 -2.95 -38.10
C GLY A 99 3.04 -3.80 -36.97
N GLN A 100 2.67 -3.23 -35.83
CA GLN A 100 2.16 -3.95 -34.66
C GLN A 100 0.73 -3.52 -34.29
N CYS A 101 -0.03 -4.44 -33.69
CA CYS A 101 -1.34 -4.18 -33.09
C CYS A 101 -1.25 -3.78 -31.60
N SER A 102 -0.11 -3.23 -31.19
CA SER A 102 0.20 -2.88 -29.81
C SER A 102 1.21 -1.73 -29.76
N ALA A 103 1.42 -1.15 -28.58
CA ALA A 103 2.47 -0.17 -28.31
C ALA A 103 3.23 -0.57 -27.03
N VAL A 104 4.56 -0.47 -27.01
CA VAL A 104 5.32 -0.54 -25.75
C VAL A 104 5.14 0.75 -24.97
N VAL A 105 4.52 0.69 -23.79
CA VAL A 105 4.16 1.88 -23.02
C VAL A 105 4.92 1.94 -21.70
N LEU A 106 5.56 3.08 -21.44
CA LEU A 106 6.14 3.42 -20.14
C LEU A 106 5.21 4.38 -19.41
N TYR A 107 4.99 4.10 -18.13
CA TYR A 107 4.30 4.97 -17.19
C TYR A 107 4.98 4.95 -15.83
N GLU A 108 4.78 6.01 -15.04
CA GLU A 108 5.28 6.09 -13.67
C GLU A 108 4.46 5.16 -12.76
N ILE A 109 5.15 4.29 -12.03
CA ILE A 109 4.50 3.35 -11.11
C ILE A 109 3.96 4.14 -9.92
N PRO A 110 2.64 4.09 -9.63
CA PRO A 110 2.08 4.73 -8.44
C PRO A 110 2.77 4.23 -7.17
N LEU A 111 3.08 5.15 -6.26
CA LEU A 111 3.62 4.84 -4.94
C LEU A 111 2.62 5.28 -3.89
N GLY A 112 2.05 4.32 -3.16
CA GLY A 112 1.24 4.58 -2.00
C GLY A 112 2.07 4.84 -0.74
N SER A 113 1.49 5.54 0.23
CA SER A 113 2.11 5.86 1.51
C SER A 113 1.08 5.85 2.63
N ASP A 114 1.52 5.66 3.86
CA ASP A 114 0.68 5.67 5.05
C ASP A 114 1.30 6.54 6.16
N ASN A 115 0.53 6.90 7.18
CA ASN A 115 1.07 7.56 8.39
C ASN A 115 2.05 6.67 9.16
N CYS A 116 1.94 5.35 9.03
CA CYS A 116 2.85 4.36 9.57
C CYS A 116 3.81 3.78 8.51
N PRO A 117 5.02 3.36 8.90
CA PRO A 117 5.92 2.67 8.00
C PRO A 117 5.38 1.28 7.63
N GLY A 118 5.78 0.78 6.47
CA GLY A 118 5.44 -0.58 6.02
C GLY A 118 4.33 -0.67 4.98
N ALA A 119 3.84 0.46 4.46
CA ALA A 119 2.96 0.46 3.29
C ALA A 119 3.65 -0.14 2.05
N ALA A 120 2.95 -1.04 1.35
CA ALA A 120 3.41 -1.70 0.14
C ALA A 120 2.38 -1.52 -0.97
N THR A 121 2.84 -1.11 -2.16
CA THR A 121 1.98 -0.95 -3.34
C THR A 121 2.19 -2.10 -4.33
N ALA A 122 1.09 -2.64 -4.84
CA ALA A 122 1.08 -3.70 -5.84
C ALA A 122 0.15 -3.35 -7.01
N GLN A 123 0.53 -3.78 -8.21
CA GLN A 123 -0.37 -3.76 -9.37
C GLN A 123 -1.33 -4.95 -9.27
N THR A 124 -2.62 -4.68 -9.23
CA THR A 124 -3.68 -5.70 -9.12
C THR A 124 -4.44 -5.91 -10.42
N GLY A 125 -4.24 -5.05 -11.42
CA GLY A 125 -4.85 -5.17 -12.74
C GLY A 125 -4.09 -4.43 -13.85
N GLY A 126 -4.31 -4.88 -15.09
CA GLY A 126 -3.71 -4.30 -16.29
C GLY A 126 -2.35 -4.92 -16.66
N LEU A 127 -1.48 -4.13 -17.28
CA LEU A 127 -0.16 -4.53 -17.76
C LEU A 127 0.92 -3.65 -17.16
N GLY A 128 2.10 -4.22 -16.88
CA GLY A 128 3.21 -3.50 -16.27
C GLY A 128 3.82 -2.42 -17.18
N SER A 129 4.44 -1.41 -16.58
CA SER A 129 5.20 -0.39 -17.30
C SER A 129 6.33 -1.03 -18.11
N GLY A 130 6.45 -0.65 -19.39
CA GLY A 130 7.37 -1.25 -20.36
C GLY A 130 6.80 -2.47 -21.09
N SER A 131 5.56 -2.89 -20.82
CA SER A 131 4.89 -3.96 -21.56
C SER A 131 4.32 -3.46 -22.89
N ALA A 132 4.01 -4.40 -23.80
CA ALA A 132 3.26 -4.12 -25.02
C ALA A 132 1.75 -4.11 -24.72
N PHE A 133 1.12 -2.94 -24.83
CA PHE A 133 -0.31 -2.73 -24.66
C PHE A 133 -1.04 -2.93 -25.99
N PRO A 134 -2.09 -3.77 -26.05
CA PRO A 134 -2.87 -3.95 -27.28
C PRO A 134 -3.64 -2.67 -27.64
N ILE A 135 -3.96 -2.51 -28.93
CA ILE A 135 -4.92 -1.49 -29.39
C ILE A 135 -6.22 -1.59 -28.56
N GLY A 136 -6.74 -0.43 -28.14
CA GLY A 136 -7.88 -0.30 -27.24
C GLY A 136 -7.50 0.28 -25.90
N ALA A 137 -8.45 0.24 -24.97
CA ALA A 137 -8.26 0.72 -23.60
C ALA A 137 -7.79 -0.42 -22.70
N THR A 138 -6.72 -0.17 -21.94
CA THR A 138 -6.26 -1.04 -20.85
C THR A 138 -6.29 -0.23 -19.55
N THR A 139 -7.09 -0.66 -18.58
CA THR A 139 -7.13 -0.05 -17.24
C THR A 139 -6.11 -0.74 -16.34
N ASN A 140 -5.18 0.04 -15.80
CA ASN A 140 -4.24 -0.41 -14.78
C ASN A 140 -4.81 -0.06 -13.40
N THR A 141 -4.76 -1.02 -12.48
CA THR A 141 -5.22 -0.85 -11.11
C THR A 141 -4.09 -1.16 -10.15
N PHE A 142 -3.93 -0.31 -9.15
CA PHE A 142 -2.95 -0.45 -8.09
C PHE A 142 -3.65 -0.42 -6.74
N GLU A 143 -3.15 -1.22 -5.81
CA GLU A 143 -3.59 -1.27 -4.42
C GLU A 143 -2.37 -1.06 -3.52
N VAL A 144 -2.53 -0.20 -2.51
CA VAL A 144 -1.59 -0.08 -1.40
C VAL A 144 -2.19 -0.72 -0.17
N THR A 145 -1.39 -1.51 0.54
CA THR A 145 -1.73 -2.14 1.81
C THR A 145 -0.72 -1.69 2.86
N ASP A 146 -1.20 -1.21 4.01
CA ASP A 146 -0.34 -0.86 5.14
C ASP A 146 0.06 -2.10 5.99
N ALA A 147 0.88 -1.90 7.02
CA ALA A 147 1.32 -2.97 7.91
C ALA A 147 0.21 -3.51 8.84
N ALA A 148 -0.86 -2.76 9.04
CA ALA A 148 -2.03 -3.17 9.83
C ALA A 148 -3.11 -3.87 9.00
N GLY A 149 -2.96 -3.88 7.68
CA GLY A 149 -3.87 -4.50 6.72
C GLY A 149 -4.95 -3.57 6.17
N ASN A 150 -4.88 -2.26 6.42
CA ASN A 150 -5.77 -1.30 5.77
C ASN A 150 -5.32 -1.09 4.31
N THR A 151 -6.27 -0.80 3.42
CA THR A 151 -6.00 -0.70 1.98
C THR A 151 -6.59 0.54 1.33
N ALA A 152 -5.97 0.96 0.23
CA ALA A 152 -6.50 1.95 -0.68
C ALA A 152 -6.13 1.58 -2.13
N SER A 153 -6.94 1.97 -3.09
CA SER A 153 -6.69 1.67 -4.51
C SER A 153 -6.85 2.89 -5.39
N CYS A 154 -6.16 2.87 -6.54
CA CYS A 154 -6.35 3.81 -7.63
C CYS A 154 -6.23 3.09 -8.97
N SER A 155 -6.77 3.71 -10.02
CA SER A 155 -6.64 3.20 -11.38
C SER A 155 -6.49 4.34 -12.38
N PHE A 156 -5.96 3.99 -13.55
CA PHE A 156 -5.86 4.87 -14.71
C PHE A 156 -5.91 4.03 -16.00
N THR A 157 -6.31 4.66 -17.09
CA THR A 157 -6.54 4.01 -18.37
C THR A 157 -5.54 4.48 -19.42
N ILE A 158 -4.90 3.52 -20.07
CA ILE A 158 -4.04 3.73 -21.23
C ILE A 158 -4.82 3.30 -22.47
N THR A 159 -4.97 4.20 -23.44
CA THR A 159 -5.61 3.88 -24.72
C THR A 159 -4.56 3.82 -25.84
N VAL A 160 -4.41 2.66 -26.48
CA VAL A 160 -3.60 2.53 -27.68
C VAL A 160 -4.51 2.67 -28.90
N LYS A 161 -4.21 3.60 -29.80
CA LYS A 161 -4.96 3.81 -31.05
C LYS A 161 -4.18 3.27 -32.24
N ASP A 162 -4.88 2.60 -33.14
CA ASP A 162 -4.33 2.32 -34.46
C ASP A 162 -4.24 3.61 -35.28
N THR A 163 -3.03 3.92 -35.75
CA THR A 163 -2.77 5.09 -36.60
C THR A 163 -2.10 4.73 -37.92
N GLN A 164 -2.02 3.43 -38.23
CA GLN A 164 -1.40 2.95 -39.47
C GLN A 164 -2.46 2.76 -40.56
N ASN A 165 -2.20 3.35 -41.73
CA ASN A 165 -3.06 3.17 -42.88
C ASN A 165 -2.94 1.74 -43.43
N PRO A 166 -4.04 1.13 -43.91
CA PRO A 166 -3.95 -0.13 -44.64
C PRO A 166 -3.13 0.07 -45.92
N ALA A 167 -2.24 -0.86 -46.21
CA ALA A 167 -1.50 -0.90 -47.46
C ALA A 167 -2.12 -1.96 -48.38
N ILE A 168 -2.45 -1.57 -49.62
CA ILE A 168 -2.82 -2.51 -50.67
C ILE A 168 -1.65 -2.63 -51.67
N ALA A 169 -1.21 -3.86 -51.91
CA ALA A 169 -0.24 -4.17 -52.96
C ALA A 169 -1.01 -4.78 -54.13
N CYS A 170 -1.16 -4.02 -55.22
CA CYS A 170 -1.74 -4.55 -56.44
C CYS A 170 -0.70 -5.39 -57.19
N PRO A 171 -1.08 -6.54 -57.77
CA PRO A 171 -0.20 -7.27 -58.68
C PRO A 171 0.16 -6.39 -59.88
N ALA A 172 1.31 -6.66 -60.49
CA ALA A 172 1.69 -6.00 -61.73
C ALA A 172 0.65 -6.27 -62.82
N ASP A 173 0.49 -5.32 -63.73
CA ASP A 173 -0.38 -5.51 -64.89
C ASP A 173 0.05 -6.77 -65.65
N ILE A 174 -0.91 -7.65 -65.94
CA ILE A 174 -0.64 -8.83 -66.76
C ILE A 174 -0.85 -8.45 -68.21
N VAL A 175 0.24 -8.49 -68.99
CA VAL A 175 0.21 -8.33 -70.44
C VAL A 175 0.45 -9.70 -71.05
N THR A 176 -0.57 -10.24 -71.71
CA THR A 176 -0.47 -11.47 -72.52
C THR A 176 -1.00 -11.18 -73.91
N ASP A 177 -0.39 -11.80 -74.90
CA ASP A 177 -0.93 -11.84 -76.26
C ASP A 177 -2.17 -12.76 -76.29
N ASN A 178 -3.02 -12.55 -77.30
CA ASN A 178 -4.12 -13.47 -77.59
C ASN A 178 -3.61 -14.89 -77.88
N ASP A 179 -4.39 -15.89 -77.48
CA ASP A 179 -4.14 -17.27 -77.88
C ASP A 179 -4.24 -17.39 -79.41
N VAL A 180 -3.46 -18.31 -80.01
CA VAL A 180 -3.40 -18.44 -81.47
C VAL A 180 -4.80 -18.67 -82.05
N ASP A 181 -5.16 -17.92 -83.09
CA ASP A 181 -6.47 -17.91 -83.75
C ASP A 181 -7.67 -17.56 -82.84
N GLN A 182 -7.45 -16.96 -81.67
CA GLN A 182 -8.50 -16.45 -80.78
C GLN A 182 -8.44 -14.92 -80.63
N CYS A 183 -9.59 -14.31 -80.33
CA CYS A 183 -9.69 -12.90 -79.92
C CYS A 183 -9.64 -12.75 -78.39
N SER A 184 -9.09 -13.74 -77.69
CA SER A 184 -9.01 -13.83 -76.23
C SER A 184 -7.70 -14.48 -75.82
N ALA A 185 -7.28 -14.23 -74.59
CA ALA A 185 -6.19 -14.94 -73.93
C ALA A 185 -6.67 -15.42 -72.56
N VAL A 186 -6.25 -16.61 -72.15
CA VAL A 186 -6.41 -17.06 -70.77
C VAL A 186 -5.26 -16.51 -69.93
N VAL A 187 -5.59 -15.57 -69.04
CA VAL A 187 -4.67 -15.07 -68.01
C VAL A 187 -4.90 -15.86 -66.72
N ASN A 188 -3.87 -16.59 -66.26
CA ASN A 188 -3.88 -17.28 -64.97
C ASN A 188 -3.21 -16.45 -63.88
#